data_AF-F8D720-F1
#
_entry.id   AF-F8D720-F1
#
_cell.length_a   1.000
_cell.length_b   1.000
_cell.length_c   1.000
_cell.angle_alpha   90.00
_cell.angle_beta   90.00
_cell.angle_gamma   90.00
#
_symmetry.space_group_name_H-M   'P 1'
#
loop_
_entity.id
_entity.type
_entity.pdbx_description
1 polymer ?
#
loop_
_entity_poly.entity_id
_entity_poly.type
_entity_poly.pdbx_seq_one_letter_code
_entity_poly.pdbx_strand_id
1 'polypeptide(L)'
;MRLTPDRVADEREWVRGRADRVVPLINDVRDDLGEIFETDVDRVSERQYRAEVDAVFADGDLAVNVAAMVAILRDLDVEGDYPGFVVDELLGRELAATVAGTQPLRTLGEATFHYADLQVHGRDDENAGVDDLEAALAAGFQERLPGWNWTERGSPFSVER
;
A
#
# COMPACT_ATOMS: atom_id res chain seq x y z
N MET A 1 4.39 -21.38 -0.17
CA MET A 1 3.29 -20.85 0.65
C MET A 1 2.01 -21.68 0.48
N ARG A 2 1.22 -21.89 1.54
CA ARG A 2 -0.14 -22.46 1.50
C ARG A 2 -1.10 -21.50 2.19
N LEU A 3 -2.04 -20.89 1.45
CA LEU A 3 -3.04 -20.01 2.05
C LEU A 3 -4.20 -20.80 2.64
N THR A 4 -4.53 -20.43 3.88
CA THR A 4 -5.65 -20.93 4.68
C THR A 4 -6.27 -19.73 5.40
N PRO A 5 -7.50 -19.83 5.92
CA PRO A 5 -8.09 -18.74 6.70
C PRO A 5 -7.20 -18.27 7.87
N ASP A 6 -6.61 -19.21 8.61
CA ASP A 6 -5.68 -18.89 9.71
C ASP A 6 -4.46 -18.12 9.20
N ARG A 7 -3.90 -18.54 8.06
CA ARG A 7 -2.77 -17.82 7.45
C ARG A 7 -3.16 -16.39 7.01
N VAL A 8 -4.37 -16.19 6.48
CA VAL A 8 -4.84 -14.84 6.12
C VAL A 8 -4.98 -13.97 7.37
N ALA A 9 -5.45 -14.53 8.49
CA ALA A 9 -5.52 -13.81 9.76
C ALA A 9 -4.12 -13.44 10.31
N ASP A 10 -3.14 -14.34 10.17
CA ASP A 10 -1.74 -14.05 10.54
C ASP A 10 -1.16 -12.91 9.68
N GLU A 11 -1.40 -12.92 8.37
CA GLU A 11 -0.94 -11.85 7.49
C GLU A 11 -1.64 -10.51 7.79
N ARG A 12 -2.94 -10.54 8.13
CA ARG A 12 -3.64 -9.34 8.61
C ARG A 12 -2.91 -8.75 9.81
N GLU A 13 -2.58 -9.57 10.81
CA GLU A 13 -1.91 -9.07 12.01
C GLU A 13 -0.50 -8.55 11.71
N TRP A 14 0.22 -9.21 10.80
CA TRP A 14 1.53 -8.73 10.36
C TRP A 14 1.44 -7.36 9.68
N VAL A 15 0.54 -7.19 8.69
CA VAL A 15 0.33 -5.91 8.00
C VAL A 15 -0.11 -4.84 9.01
N ARG A 16 -1.06 -5.18 9.88
CA ARG A 16 -1.56 -4.28 10.93
C ARG A 16 -0.45 -3.85 11.91
N GLY A 17 0.51 -4.73 12.17
CA GLY A 17 1.68 -4.51 13.00
C GLY A 17 2.70 -3.54 12.40
N ARG A 18 2.72 -3.38 11.06
CA ARG A 18 3.68 -2.52 10.33
C ARG A 18 3.35 -1.02 10.37
N ALA A 19 2.41 -0.62 11.23
CA ALA A 19 1.93 0.76 11.33
C ALA A 19 3.05 1.78 11.63
N ASP A 20 4.06 1.39 12.41
CA ASP A 20 5.22 2.21 12.77
C ASP A 20 6.15 2.54 11.59
N ARG A 21 6.02 1.79 10.49
CA ARG A 21 6.81 1.95 9.26
C ARG A 21 5.98 2.52 8.11
N VAL A 22 4.77 1.97 7.92
CA VAL A 22 3.89 2.37 6.81
C VAL A 22 3.28 3.75 7.03
N VAL A 23 2.92 4.12 8.27
CA VAL A 23 2.25 5.42 8.53
C VAL A 23 3.18 6.61 8.32
N PRO A 24 4.44 6.60 8.79
CA PRO A 24 5.41 7.63 8.41
C PRO A 24 5.54 7.76 6.89
N LEU A 25 5.73 6.64 6.17
CA LEU A 25 5.87 6.65 4.72
C LEU A 25 4.65 7.24 4.00
N ILE A 26 3.43 6.90 4.43
CA ILE A 26 2.21 7.53 3.91
C ILE A 26 2.26 9.04 4.13
N ASN A 27 2.64 9.51 5.31
CA ASN A 27 2.65 10.93 5.61
C ASN A 27 3.74 11.68 4.87
N ASP A 28 4.91 11.08 4.66
CA ASP A 28 5.99 11.66 3.86
C ASP A 28 5.55 11.81 2.40
N VAL A 29 4.93 10.76 1.82
CA VAL A 29 4.32 10.81 0.48
C VAL A 29 3.23 11.89 0.39
N ARG A 30 2.37 12.02 1.41
CA ARG A 30 1.31 13.05 1.44
C ARG A 30 1.89 14.46 1.50
N ASP A 31 2.90 14.68 2.32
CA ASP A 31 3.56 15.97 2.46
C ASP A 31 4.18 16.38 1.12
N ASP A 32 4.93 15.47 0.47
CA ASP A 32 5.59 15.77 -0.80
C ASP A 32 4.59 15.97 -1.96
N LEU A 33 3.57 15.11 -2.07
CA LEU A 33 2.52 15.28 -3.09
C LEU A 33 1.69 16.54 -2.82
N GLY A 34 1.46 16.90 -1.55
CA GLY A 34 0.81 18.14 -1.16
C GLY A 34 1.58 19.38 -1.65
N GLU A 35 2.90 19.37 -1.51
CA GLU A 35 3.76 20.42 -2.05
C GLU A 35 3.71 20.47 -3.59
N ILE A 36 3.88 19.32 -4.26
CA ILE A 36 3.90 19.22 -5.73
C ILE A 36 2.58 19.67 -6.37
N PHE A 37 1.46 19.32 -5.75
CA PHE A 37 0.12 19.66 -6.26
C PHE A 37 -0.46 20.94 -5.66
N GLU A 38 0.31 21.67 -4.84
CA GLU A 38 -0.10 22.89 -4.15
C GLU A 38 -1.45 22.70 -3.41
N THR A 39 -1.56 21.61 -2.64
CA THR A 39 -2.78 21.25 -1.91
C THR A 39 -2.49 20.71 -0.51
N ASP A 40 -3.44 20.92 0.39
CA ASP A 40 -3.36 20.35 1.74
C ASP A 40 -3.90 18.92 1.73
N VAL A 41 -3.09 17.98 2.22
CA VAL A 41 -3.48 16.58 2.44
C VAL A 41 -3.32 16.27 3.92
N ASP A 42 -4.40 15.88 4.58
CA ASP A 42 -4.34 15.59 6.02
C ASP A 42 -3.41 14.40 6.31
N ARG A 43 -2.67 14.45 7.42
CA ARG A 43 -1.89 13.31 7.89
C ARG A 43 -2.76 12.18 8.45
N VAL A 44 -2.23 10.97 8.40
CA VAL A 44 -2.84 9.74 8.90
C VAL A 44 -2.23 9.34 10.23
N SER A 45 -3.08 8.87 11.14
CA SER A 45 -2.68 8.22 12.39
C SER A 45 -2.60 6.69 12.24
N GLU A 46 -1.76 6.05 13.07
CA GLU A 46 -1.70 4.58 13.14
C GLU A 46 -3.05 3.93 13.46
N ARG A 47 -3.92 4.63 14.20
CA ARG A 47 -5.27 4.13 14.49
C ARG A 47 -6.12 4.04 13.22
N GLN A 48 -6.05 5.05 12.35
CA GLN A 48 -6.76 5.04 11.06
C GLN A 48 -6.21 3.94 10.15
N TYR A 49 -4.88 3.85 10.04
CA TYR A 49 -4.23 2.78 9.28
C TYR A 49 -4.69 1.38 9.72
N ARG A 50 -4.60 1.09 11.03
CA ARG A 50 -5.00 -0.21 11.58
C ARG A 50 -6.47 -0.53 11.34
N ALA A 51 -7.35 0.47 11.45
CA ALA A 51 -8.77 0.30 11.16
C ALA A 51 -9.02 0.00 9.68
N GLU A 52 -8.26 0.62 8.78
CA GLU A 52 -8.39 0.38 7.34
C GLU A 52 -7.82 -0.98 6.94
N VAL A 53 -6.74 -1.44 7.58
CA VAL A 53 -6.25 -2.82 7.45
C VAL A 53 -7.36 -3.80 7.84
N ASP A 54 -8.05 -3.54 8.95
CA ASP A 54 -9.18 -4.37 9.40
C ASP A 54 -10.32 -4.39 8.38
N ALA A 55 -10.58 -3.26 7.71
CA ALA A 55 -11.60 -3.16 6.66
C ALA A 55 -11.20 -3.92 5.38
N VAL A 56 -9.95 -3.81 4.92
CA VAL A 56 -9.43 -4.55 3.76
C VAL A 56 -9.53 -6.05 3.98
N PHE A 57 -9.12 -6.53 5.16
CA PHE A 57 -9.13 -7.96 5.47
C PHE A 57 -10.51 -8.51 5.86
N ALA A 58 -11.53 -7.66 6.02
CA ALA A 58 -12.91 -8.10 6.22
C ALA A 58 -13.58 -8.59 4.93
N ASP A 59 -13.09 -8.17 3.76
CA ASP A 59 -13.47 -8.72 2.46
C ASP A 59 -12.60 -9.96 2.17
N GLY A 60 -13.17 -11.15 2.27
CA GLY A 60 -12.41 -12.41 2.17
C GLY A 60 -11.73 -12.64 0.82
N ASP A 61 -12.36 -12.21 -0.28
CA ASP A 61 -11.80 -12.37 -1.63
C ASP A 61 -10.65 -11.40 -1.86
N LEU A 62 -10.75 -10.17 -1.32
CA LEU A 62 -9.63 -9.23 -1.30
C LEU A 62 -8.51 -9.71 -0.38
N ALA A 63 -8.85 -10.11 0.85
CA ALA A 63 -7.92 -10.48 1.91
C ALA A 63 -6.98 -11.61 1.50
N VAL A 64 -7.49 -12.65 0.82
CA VAL A 64 -6.66 -13.79 0.40
C VAL A 64 -5.61 -13.37 -0.64
N ASN A 65 -5.93 -12.43 -1.53
CA ASN A 65 -5.00 -11.93 -2.54
C ASN A 65 -3.94 -11.01 -1.93
N VAL A 66 -4.35 -10.08 -1.05
CA VAL A 66 -3.43 -9.21 -0.30
C VAL A 66 -2.47 -10.06 0.54
N ALA A 67 -2.99 -11.04 1.29
CA ALA A 67 -2.17 -11.95 2.09
C ALA A 67 -1.15 -12.73 1.24
N ALA A 68 -1.53 -13.16 0.03
CA ALA A 68 -0.62 -13.87 -0.86
C ALA A 68 0.55 -12.99 -1.29
N MET A 69 0.26 -11.78 -1.78
CA MET A 69 1.28 -10.87 -2.31
C MET A 69 2.22 -10.38 -1.19
N VAL A 70 1.67 -10.04 -0.02
CA VAL A 70 2.46 -9.67 1.17
C VAL A 70 3.43 -10.80 1.54
N ALA A 71 2.95 -12.04 1.64
CA ALA A 71 3.80 -13.16 2.01
C ALA A 71 4.84 -13.50 0.93
N ILE A 72 4.50 -13.38 -0.36
CA ILE A 72 5.44 -13.63 -1.46
C ILE A 72 6.55 -12.56 -1.46
N LEU A 73 6.20 -11.28 -1.39
CA LEU A 73 7.15 -10.17 -1.37
C LEU A 73 8.13 -10.30 -0.20
N ARG A 74 7.64 -10.64 0.99
CA ARG A 74 8.49 -10.88 2.18
C ARG A 74 9.51 -12.01 1.98
N ASP A 75 9.16 -13.04 1.21
CA ASP A 75 10.02 -14.20 0.96
C ASP A 75 10.90 -14.01 -0.28
N LEU A 76 10.68 -12.95 -1.07
CA LEU A 76 11.35 -12.69 -2.33
C LEU A 76 12.69 -12.00 -2.08
N ASP A 77 13.77 -12.61 -2.54
CA ASP A 77 15.13 -12.10 -2.37
C ASP A 77 15.95 -12.33 -3.65
N VAL A 78 16.89 -11.43 -3.91
CA VAL A 78 17.81 -11.51 -5.05
C VAL A 78 19.21 -11.07 -4.62
N GLU A 79 20.23 -11.76 -5.12
CA GLU A 79 21.61 -11.48 -4.72
C GLU A 79 22.00 -10.04 -5.04
N GLY A 80 22.35 -9.30 -3.99
CA GLY A 80 22.83 -7.93 -4.07
C GLY A 80 21.77 -6.94 -4.54
N ASP A 81 20.48 -7.26 -4.34
CA ASP A 81 19.36 -6.41 -4.74
C ASP A 81 19.52 -5.91 -6.18
N TYR A 82 19.72 -6.88 -7.09
CA TYR A 82 20.16 -6.59 -8.45
C TYR A 82 19.11 -5.73 -9.19
N PRO A 83 19.43 -4.49 -9.64
CA PRO A 83 18.44 -3.55 -10.20
C PRO A 83 17.73 -4.00 -11.49
N GLY A 84 18.15 -5.11 -12.09
CA GLY A 84 17.47 -5.73 -13.24
C GLY A 84 16.45 -6.80 -12.85
N PHE A 85 16.37 -7.15 -11.56
CA PHE A 85 15.29 -7.92 -10.99
C PHE A 85 14.14 -6.97 -10.66
N VAL A 86 12.96 -7.28 -11.19
CA VAL A 86 11.79 -6.37 -11.14
C VAL A 86 10.52 -7.11 -10.74
N VAL A 87 10.66 -8.31 -10.17
CA VAL A 87 9.51 -9.16 -9.84
C VAL A 87 8.82 -8.67 -8.57
N ASP A 88 9.61 -8.22 -7.61
CA ASP A 88 9.24 -7.43 -6.45
C ASP A 88 8.49 -6.16 -6.86
N GLU A 89 9.03 -5.38 -7.79
CA GLU A 89 8.39 -4.17 -8.34
C GLU A 89 7.01 -4.44 -8.97
N LEU A 90 6.92 -5.52 -9.77
CA LEU A 90 5.67 -5.93 -10.39
C LEU A 90 4.62 -6.35 -9.34
N LEU A 91 5.06 -7.03 -8.29
CA LEU A 91 4.20 -7.49 -7.19
C LEU A 91 3.84 -6.35 -6.23
N GLY A 92 4.75 -5.44 -5.94
CA GLY A 92 4.54 -4.25 -5.12
C GLY A 92 3.50 -3.34 -5.76
N ARG A 93 3.66 -3.06 -7.06
CA ARG A 93 2.65 -2.31 -7.83
C ARG A 93 1.27 -2.98 -7.80
N GLU A 94 1.20 -4.30 -8.00
CA GLU A 94 -0.08 -5.01 -7.98
C GLU A 94 -0.69 -5.09 -6.58
N LEU A 95 0.13 -5.18 -5.53
CA LEU A 95 -0.32 -5.10 -4.14
C LEU A 95 -0.94 -3.74 -3.84
N ALA A 96 -0.27 -2.64 -4.23
CA ALA A 96 -0.80 -1.28 -4.07
C ALA A 96 -2.14 -1.12 -4.79
N ALA A 97 -2.20 -1.57 -6.05
CA ALA A 97 -3.42 -1.57 -6.88
C ALA A 97 -4.56 -2.33 -6.21
N THR A 98 -4.27 -3.53 -5.70
CA THR A 98 -5.26 -4.43 -5.09
C THR A 98 -5.81 -3.85 -3.80
N VAL A 99 -4.96 -3.28 -2.94
CA VAL A 99 -5.39 -2.60 -1.71
C VAL A 99 -6.25 -1.38 -2.05
N ALA A 100 -5.78 -0.53 -2.97
CA ALA A 100 -6.49 0.70 -3.37
C ALA A 100 -7.90 0.41 -3.95
N GLY A 101 -8.09 -0.75 -4.59
CA GLY A 101 -9.39 -1.26 -5.00
C GLY A 101 -9.68 -1.08 -6.49
N THR A 102 -10.83 -0.51 -6.84
CA THR A 102 -11.24 -0.34 -8.25
C THR A 102 -10.81 1.01 -8.81
N GLN A 103 -10.97 1.19 -10.12
CA GLN A 103 -10.77 2.50 -10.74
C GLN A 103 -11.69 3.57 -10.13
N PRO A 104 -11.20 4.81 -9.93
CA PRO A 104 -9.87 5.30 -10.33
C PRO A 104 -8.73 5.00 -9.34
N LEU A 105 -9.04 4.60 -8.11
CA LEU A 105 -8.07 4.43 -7.02
C LEU A 105 -7.01 3.37 -7.32
N ARG A 106 -7.37 2.31 -8.07
CA ARG A 106 -6.41 1.30 -8.54
C ARG A 106 -5.21 1.94 -9.25
N THR A 107 -5.47 2.78 -10.26
CA THR A 107 -4.41 3.45 -11.05
C THR A 107 -3.60 4.40 -10.18
N LEU A 108 -4.26 5.11 -9.26
CA LEU A 108 -3.58 6.01 -8.35
C LEU A 108 -2.64 5.23 -7.42
N GLY A 109 -3.08 4.09 -6.87
CA GLY A 109 -2.23 3.21 -6.06
C GLY A 109 -1.00 2.70 -6.83
N GLU A 110 -1.17 2.30 -8.09
CA GLU A 110 -0.05 1.89 -8.96
C GLU A 110 0.96 3.03 -9.19
N ALA A 111 0.47 4.26 -9.43
CA ALA A 111 1.32 5.41 -9.65
C ALA A 111 2.04 5.86 -8.36
N THR A 112 1.30 5.91 -7.25
CA THR A 112 1.82 6.26 -5.92
C THR A 112 2.85 5.24 -5.44
N PHE A 113 2.72 3.96 -5.79
CA PHE A 113 3.71 2.93 -5.45
C PHE A 113 5.10 3.31 -5.97
N HIS A 114 5.24 3.59 -7.27
CA HIS A 114 6.53 3.98 -7.85
C HIS A 114 7.08 5.31 -7.28
N TYR A 115 6.22 6.15 -6.72
CA TYR A 115 6.66 7.37 -6.04
C TYR A 115 7.16 7.07 -4.62
N ALA A 116 6.39 6.28 -3.87
CA ALA A 116 6.72 5.87 -2.50
C ALA A 116 8.00 5.03 -2.47
N ASP A 117 8.20 4.17 -3.47
CA ASP A 117 9.34 3.28 -3.56
C ASP A 117 10.69 4.02 -3.61
N LEU A 118 10.74 5.19 -4.27
CA LEU A 118 11.92 6.07 -4.26
C LEU A 118 12.36 6.50 -2.85
N GLN A 119 11.46 6.42 -1.87
CA GLN A 119 11.65 6.89 -0.50
C GLN A 119 11.95 5.75 0.48
N VAL A 120 11.79 4.50 0.05
CA VAL A 120 12.08 3.33 0.88
C VAL A 120 13.42 2.75 0.48
N HIS A 121 14.20 2.36 1.49
CA HIS A 121 15.43 1.61 1.28
C HIS A 121 15.39 0.41 2.23
N GLY A 122 15.52 -0.78 1.68
CA GLY A 122 15.73 -2.00 2.46
C GLY A 122 16.96 -1.89 3.38
N ARG A 123 16.94 -2.64 4.47
CA ARG A 123 18.15 -2.85 5.28
C ARG A 123 19.03 -3.91 4.62
N ASP A 124 20.33 -3.85 4.88
CA ASP A 124 21.32 -4.84 4.39
C ASP A 124 20.97 -6.31 4.76
N ASP A 125 20.13 -6.53 5.77
CA ASP A 125 19.69 -7.85 6.25
C ASP A 125 18.22 -8.19 5.94
N GLU A 126 17.51 -7.32 5.21
CA GLU A 126 16.15 -7.58 4.72
C GLU A 126 16.18 -8.15 3.30
N ASN A 127 15.22 -9.02 3.00
CA ASN A 127 15.06 -9.55 1.64
C ASN A 127 14.66 -8.42 0.68
N ALA A 128 15.11 -8.50 -0.57
CA ALA A 128 14.86 -7.47 -1.59
C ALA A 128 13.38 -7.05 -1.72
N GLY A 129 12.40 -7.96 -1.58
CA GLY A 129 10.99 -7.58 -1.74
C GLY A 129 10.34 -6.86 -0.55
N VAL A 130 11.07 -6.59 0.54
CA VAL A 130 10.48 -6.05 1.79
C VAL A 130 10.22 -4.54 1.71
N ASP A 131 11.11 -3.76 1.10
CA ASP A 131 10.91 -2.33 0.91
C ASP A 131 9.82 -2.04 -0.13
N ASP A 132 9.83 -2.76 -1.25
CA ASP A 132 8.75 -2.74 -2.25
C ASP A 132 7.38 -3.03 -1.63
N LEU A 133 7.33 -3.99 -0.70
CA LEU A 133 6.13 -4.28 0.07
C LEU A 133 5.71 -3.09 0.93
N GLU A 134 6.64 -2.42 1.60
CA GLU A 134 6.35 -1.26 2.45
C GLU A 134 5.83 -0.08 1.63
N ALA A 135 6.47 0.19 0.50
CA ALA A 135 6.02 1.17 -0.50
C ALA A 135 4.62 0.84 -1.00
N ALA A 136 4.35 -0.43 -1.33
CA ALA A 136 3.06 -0.88 -1.81
C ALA A 136 1.95 -0.74 -0.77
N LEU A 137 2.24 -1.06 0.50
CA LEU A 137 1.29 -0.86 1.59
C LEU A 137 1.00 0.63 1.81
N ALA A 138 2.02 1.49 1.77
CA ALA A 138 1.82 2.93 1.90
C ALA A 138 0.95 3.48 0.76
N ALA A 139 1.33 3.19 -0.48
CA ALA A 139 0.60 3.63 -1.67
C ALA A 139 -0.85 3.11 -1.69
N GLY A 140 -1.05 1.81 -1.46
CA GLY A 140 -2.38 1.21 -1.48
C GLY A 140 -3.31 1.75 -0.40
N PHE A 141 -2.83 1.87 0.85
CA PHE A 141 -3.66 2.39 1.94
C PHE A 141 -3.90 3.89 1.84
N GLN A 142 -2.97 4.66 1.28
CA GLN A 142 -3.16 6.10 1.06
C GLN A 142 -4.43 6.38 0.26
N GLU A 143 -4.73 5.58 -0.77
CA GLU A 143 -5.91 5.76 -1.62
C GLU A 143 -7.23 5.43 -0.93
N ARG A 144 -7.18 4.76 0.22
CA ARG A 144 -8.36 4.40 1.03
C ARG A 144 -8.58 5.35 2.19
N LEU A 145 -7.49 5.87 2.75
CA LEU A 145 -7.49 6.71 3.93
C LEU A 145 -7.97 8.13 3.61
N PRO A 146 -8.75 8.78 4.49
CA PRO A 146 -9.25 10.14 4.27
C PRO A 146 -8.11 11.16 4.20
N GLY A 147 -8.39 12.38 3.72
CA GLY A 147 -7.47 13.52 3.75
C GLY A 147 -7.27 14.22 2.40
N TRP A 148 -7.60 13.55 1.29
CA TRP A 148 -7.61 14.18 -0.03
C TRP A 148 -8.93 14.91 -0.28
N ASN A 149 -8.88 16.24 -0.38
CA ASN A 149 -10.05 17.10 -0.57
C ASN A 149 -11.01 16.67 -1.71
N TRP A 150 -10.49 16.05 -2.77
CA TRP A 150 -11.30 15.62 -3.90
C TRP A 150 -12.17 14.39 -3.60
N THR A 151 -11.77 13.57 -2.62
CA THR A 151 -12.49 12.37 -2.18
C THR A 151 -13.64 12.68 -1.22
N GLU A 152 -13.62 13.86 -0.58
CA GLU A 152 -14.59 14.24 0.45
C GLU A 152 -15.93 14.75 -0.11
N ARG A 153 -15.97 15.05 -1.41
CA ARG A 153 -17.14 15.61 -2.09
C ARG A 153 -17.63 14.69 -3.19
N GLY A 154 -18.91 14.81 -3.52
CA GLY A 154 -19.49 14.13 -4.69
C GLY A 154 -18.76 14.53 -5.98
N SER A 155 -18.62 13.58 -6.92
CA SER A 155 -17.97 13.85 -8.20
C SER A 155 -18.74 14.92 -8.98
N PRO A 156 -18.09 16.02 -9.42
CA PRO A 156 -18.73 17.07 -10.21
C PRO A 156 -19.08 16.61 -11.63
N PHE A 157 -18.58 15.44 -12.04
CA PHE A 157 -18.89 14.81 -13.32
C PHE A 157 -20.08 13.84 -13.24
N SER A 158 -20.72 13.74 -12.07
CA SER A 158 -21.95 12.95 -11.93
C SER A 158 -23.05 13.61 -12.76
N VAL A 159 -23.52 12.90 -13.79
CA VAL A 159 -24.75 13.30 -14.49
C VAL A 159 -25.94 12.86 -13.65
N GLU A 160 -26.87 13.77 -13.37
CA GLU A 160 -28.16 13.43 -12.76
C GLU A 160 -28.80 12.30 -13.58
N ARG A 161 -29.28 11.25 -12.91
CA ARG A 161 -29.98 10.14 -13.57
C ARG A 161 -31.43 10.50 -13.87
#